data_AF-A0A6G2DVU4-F1
#
_entry.id   AF-A0A6G2DVU4-F1
#
_cell.length_a   1.000
_cell.length_b   1.000
_cell.length_c   1.000
_cell.angle_alpha   90.00
_cell.angle_beta   90.00
_cell.angle_gamma   90.00
#
_symmetry.space_group_name_H-M   'P 1'
#
loop_
_entity.id
_entity.type
_entity.pdbx_description
1 polymer ?
#
loop_
_entity_poly.entity_id
_entity_poly.type
_entity_poly.pdbx_seq_one_letter_code
_entity_poly.pdbx_strand_id
1 'polypeptide(L)'
;MGIFKKFWKRNKPSKSINMLSHSDLGLSNLMDSYVPLARNPDVVTAVNKIADLVSNMTIHLMENTDKGDIRIRDGLARKIDINPCKHMTRKSWIFKIVRDLLLYGDGNSVLHVEYEPVTDYISNLRPFPMREVSFQTDKDSYVISFRGEEYSPDEVVHFV
;
A
#
# COMPACT_ATOMS: atom_id res chain seq x y z
N MET A 1 44.76 -27.00 -34.40
CA MET A 1 44.50 -26.04 -33.29
C MET A 1 43.85 -24.78 -33.87
N GLY A 2 42.53 -24.69 -34.01
CA GLY A 2 41.76 -23.85 -33.08
C GLY A 2 40.76 -22.90 -33.77
N ILE A 3 39.98 -23.40 -34.75
CA ILE A 3 38.93 -22.64 -35.45
C ILE A 3 37.70 -22.36 -34.56
N PHE A 4 37.57 -23.10 -33.45
CA PHE A 4 36.47 -22.96 -32.48
C PHE A 4 36.68 -21.85 -31.44
N LYS A 5 37.84 -21.17 -31.38
CA LYS A 5 38.09 -20.11 -30.38
C LYS A 5 37.36 -18.78 -30.68
N LYS A 6 36.80 -18.61 -31.88
CA LYS A 6 36.13 -17.34 -32.27
C LYS A 6 34.71 -17.22 -31.71
N PHE A 7 34.06 -18.33 -31.37
CA PHE A 7 32.70 -18.36 -30.82
C PHE A 7 32.62 -18.16 -29.30
N TRP A 8 33.76 -18.12 -28.60
CA TRP A 8 33.84 -17.99 -27.14
C TRP A 8 34.51 -16.69 -26.68
N LYS A 9 34.41 -15.63 -27.48
CA LYS A 9 34.86 -14.30 -27.05
C LYS A 9 33.74 -13.65 -26.23
N ARG A 10 33.81 -13.80 -24.91
CA ARG A 10 32.94 -13.07 -23.95
C ARG A 10 33.10 -11.57 -24.21
N ASN A 11 32.03 -10.91 -24.68
CA ASN A 11 32.01 -9.45 -24.75
C ASN A 11 32.20 -8.92 -23.32
N LYS A 12 33.23 -8.08 -23.10
CA LYS A 12 33.35 -7.33 -21.85
C LYS A 12 32.10 -6.46 -21.73
N PRO A 13 31.44 -6.38 -20.55
CA PRO A 13 30.31 -5.49 -20.40
C PRO A 13 30.78 -4.08 -20.75
N SER A 14 30.05 -3.41 -21.66
CA SER A 14 30.25 -1.97 -21.83
C SER A 14 30.02 -1.36 -20.45
N LYS A 15 30.98 -0.57 -19.97
CA LYS A 15 30.73 0.26 -18.79
C LYS A 15 29.57 1.18 -19.19
N SER A 16 28.38 0.91 -18.68
CA SER A 16 27.29 1.86 -18.74
C SER A 16 27.77 3.09 -17.97
N ILE A 17 28.11 4.15 -18.71
CA ILE A 17 28.32 5.45 -18.11
C ILE A 17 26.92 5.90 -17.70
N ASN A 18 26.57 5.67 -16.45
CA ASN A 18 25.41 6.30 -15.85
C ASN A 18 25.80 7.77 -15.69
N MET A 19 25.30 8.61 -16.60
CA MET A 19 25.43 10.05 -16.51
C MET A 19 24.49 10.52 -15.39
N LEU A 20 25.06 10.82 -14.23
CA LEU A 20 24.33 11.45 -13.14
C LEU A 20 23.97 12.87 -13.60
N SER A 21 22.68 13.08 -13.85
CA SER A 21 22.14 14.41 -14.13
C SER A 21 22.24 15.27 -12.86
N HIS A 22 22.23 16.60 -13.00
CA HIS A 22 22.19 17.53 -11.87
C HIS A 22 20.98 17.28 -10.93
N SER A 23 19.97 16.55 -11.41
CA SER A 23 18.83 16.04 -10.64
C SER A 23 19.15 14.80 -9.78
N ASP A 24 20.13 13.97 -10.15
CA ASP A 24 20.61 12.83 -9.36
C ASP A 24 21.58 13.25 -8.25
N LEU A 25 22.24 14.40 -8.41
CA LEU A 25 23.08 15.07 -7.40
C LEU A 25 22.24 15.96 -6.47
N GLY A 26 21.01 15.54 -6.17
CA GLY A 26 20.11 16.25 -5.27
C GLY A 26 20.61 16.36 -3.82
N LEU A 27 21.81 15.88 -3.48
CA LEU A 27 22.38 15.95 -2.14
C LEU A 27 23.34 17.13 -1.93
N SER A 28 23.87 17.78 -2.97
CA SER A 28 24.89 18.84 -2.78
C SER A 28 24.29 20.24 -2.55
N ASN A 29 23.02 20.46 -2.86
CA ASN A 29 22.32 21.74 -2.63
C ASN A 29 21.29 21.70 -1.48
N LEU A 30 21.28 20.65 -0.66
CA LEU A 30 20.27 20.42 0.38
C LEU A 30 20.73 20.73 1.81
N MET A 31 21.88 21.38 2.00
CA MET A 31 22.39 21.63 3.36
C MET A 31 21.48 22.53 4.23
N ASP A 32 20.36 23.04 3.72
CA ASP A 32 19.42 23.87 4.49
C ASP A 32 17.93 23.71 4.13
N SER A 33 17.53 22.60 3.49
CA SER A 33 16.13 22.40 3.08
C SER A 33 15.54 21.13 3.69
N TYR A 34 14.36 21.27 4.30
CA TYR A 34 13.60 20.17 4.90
C TYR A 34 13.36 19.04 3.88
N VAL A 35 13.81 17.83 4.22
CA VAL A 35 13.52 16.61 3.46
C VAL A 35 12.34 15.90 4.13
N PRO A 36 11.18 15.79 3.47
CA PRO A 36 10.06 15.03 4.02
C PRO A 36 10.45 13.57 4.27
N LEU A 37 9.95 12.98 5.37
CA LEU A 37 10.24 11.59 5.76
C LEU A 37 9.96 10.59 4.63
N ALA A 38 8.90 10.82 3.86
CA ALA A 38 8.54 9.99 2.71
C ALA A 38 9.53 10.03 1.53
N ARG A 39 10.53 10.93 1.55
CA ARG A 39 11.62 11.01 0.57
C ARG A 39 12.96 10.51 1.11
N ASN A 40 13.05 10.21 2.40
CA ASN A 40 14.27 9.65 2.97
C ASN A 40 14.36 8.14 2.66
N PRO A 41 15.44 7.66 2.00
CA PRO A 41 15.54 6.26 1.56
C PRO A 41 15.60 5.26 2.73
N ASP A 42 16.19 5.63 3.86
CA ASP A 42 16.29 4.75 5.03
C ASP A 42 14.91 4.58 5.69
N VAL A 43 14.15 5.67 5.81
CA VAL A 43 12.78 5.65 6.33
C VAL A 43 11.87 4.81 5.42
N VAL A 44 11.94 5.03 4.11
CA VAL A 44 11.15 4.25 3.13
C VAL A 44 11.51 2.76 3.21
N THR A 45 12.79 2.43 3.37
CA THR A 45 13.25 1.05 3.51
C THR A 45 12.72 0.41 4.80
N ALA A 46 12.77 1.13 5.92
CA ALA A 46 12.26 0.67 7.20
C ALA A 46 10.75 0.40 7.14
N VAL A 47 9.97 1.34 6.60
CA VAL A 47 8.52 1.20 6.44
C VAL A 47 8.18 0.04 5.51
N ASN A 48 8.90 -0.13 4.39
CA ASN A 48 8.67 -1.26 3.49
C ASN A 48 8.92 -2.60 4.19
N LYS A 49 9.94 -2.71 5.05
CA LYS A 49 10.17 -3.93 5.85
C LYS A 49 9.00 -4.22 6.79
N ILE A 50 8.49 -3.21 7.49
CA ILE A 50 7.32 -3.37 8.38
C ILE A 50 6.10 -3.81 7.56
N ALA A 51 5.82 -3.11 6.45
CA ALA A 51 4.71 -3.42 5.56
C ALA A 51 4.84 -4.84 4.98
N ASP A 52 6.04 -5.30 4.62
CA ASP A 52 6.28 -6.66 4.15
C ASP A 52 6.00 -7.72 5.23
N LEU A 53 6.43 -7.48 6.47
CA LEU A 53 6.17 -8.39 7.59
C LEU A 53 4.67 -8.49 7.87
N VAL A 54 4.00 -7.34 8.04
CA VAL A 54 2.56 -7.29 8.34
C VAL A 54 1.74 -7.88 7.20
N SER A 55 2.06 -7.52 5.97
CA SER A 55 1.36 -8.04 4.80
C SER A 55 1.61 -9.51 4.53
N ASN A 56 2.57 -10.19 5.17
CA ASN A 56 2.75 -11.64 5.05
C ASN A 56 1.95 -12.42 6.10
N MET A 57 1.49 -11.79 7.18
CA MET A 57 0.69 -12.44 8.22
C MET A 57 -0.71 -12.78 7.68
N THR A 58 -1.28 -13.92 8.09
CA THR A 58 -2.63 -14.34 7.71
C THR A 58 -3.68 -13.69 8.60
N ILE A 59 -4.84 -13.35 8.03
CA ILE A 59 -5.97 -12.82 8.80
C ILE A 59 -7.01 -13.93 8.94
N HIS A 60 -7.52 -14.15 10.14
CA HIS A 60 -8.57 -15.14 10.40
C HIS A 60 -9.78 -14.45 10.99
N LEU A 61 -10.94 -14.68 10.37
CA LEU A 61 -12.23 -14.31 10.96
C LEU A 61 -12.55 -15.31 12.08
N MET A 62 -12.80 -14.78 13.27
CA MET A 62 -13.04 -15.56 14.48
C MET A 62 -14.42 -15.20 15.05
N GLU A 63 -15.13 -16.20 15.56
CA GLU A 63 -16.40 -16.05 16.29
C GLU A 63 -16.15 -16.34 17.76
N ASN A 64 -16.58 -15.43 18.63
CA ASN A 64 -16.53 -15.66 20.08
C ASN A 64 -17.64 -16.65 20.47
N THR A 65 -17.29 -17.70 21.20
CA THR A 65 -18.28 -18.64 21.76
C THR A 65 -17.99 -18.93 23.23
N ASP A 66 -18.97 -19.48 23.96
CA ASP A 66 -18.83 -19.83 25.38
C ASP A 66 -17.72 -20.86 25.66
N LYS A 67 -17.29 -21.59 24.63
CA LYS A 67 -16.24 -22.63 24.72
C LYS A 67 -14.91 -22.19 24.10
N GLY A 68 -14.78 -20.91 23.74
CA GLY A 68 -13.62 -20.32 23.10
C GLY A 68 -13.86 -19.94 21.63
N ASP A 69 -12.88 -19.26 21.05
CA ASP A 69 -13.07 -18.66 19.73
C ASP A 69 -12.91 -19.69 18.61
N ILE A 70 -13.88 -19.72 17.70
CA ILE A 70 -13.88 -20.63 16.55
C ILE A 70 -13.58 -19.86 15.27
N ARG A 71 -12.83 -20.49 14.36
CA ARG A 71 -12.53 -19.87 13.06
C ARG A 71 -13.73 -20.00 12.12
N ILE A 72 -14.22 -18.87 11.61
CA ILE A 72 -15.28 -18.81 10.59
C ILE A 72 -14.64 -18.97 9.19
N ARG A 73 -15.33 -19.68 8.30
CA ARG A 73 -14.94 -19.89 6.89
C ARG A 73 -16.09 -19.57 5.95
N ASP A 74 -16.47 -18.30 5.92
CA ASP A 74 -17.57 -17.78 5.11
C ASP A 74 -17.07 -16.90 3.94
N GLY A 75 -18.01 -16.24 3.26
CA GLY A 75 -17.71 -15.33 2.15
C GLY A 75 -16.88 -14.11 2.57
N LEU A 76 -17.11 -13.57 3.78
CA LEU A 76 -16.37 -12.43 4.31
C LEU A 76 -14.93 -12.81 4.65
N ALA A 77 -14.73 -13.93 5.34
CA ALA A 77 -13.41 -14.49 5.62
C ALA A 77 -12.63 -14.70 4.32
N ARG A 78 -13.28 -15.25 3.29
CA ARG A 78 -12.67 -15.41 1.97
C ARG A 78 -12.33 -14.07 1.31
N LYS A 79 -13.22 -13.08 1.39
CA LYS A 79 -13.00 -11.76 0.80
C LYS A 79 -11.76 -11.10 1.40
N ILE A 80 -11.64 -11.07 2.73
CA ILE A 80 -10.54 -10.38 3.40
C ILE A 80 -9.22 -11.15 3.23
N ASP A 81 -9.23 -12.47 3.40
CA ASP A 81 -7.99 -13.28 3.40
C ASP A 81 -7.51 -13.66 1.99
N ILE A 82 -8.38 -13.73 0.98
CA ILE A 82 -7.98 -14.21 -0.35
C ILE A 82 -7.99 -13.09 -1.39
N ASN A 83 -9.10 -12.37 -1.52
CA ASN A 83 -9.32 -11.45 -2.63
C ASN A 83 -10.00 -10.13 -2.21
N PRO A 84 -9.34 -9.31 -1.36
CA PRO A 84 -9.97 -8.11 -0.80
C PRO A 84 -10.23 -7.04 -1.85
N CYS A 85 -9.34 -6.94 -2.84
CA CYS A 85 -9.40 -5.93 -3.89
C CYS A 85 -9.25 -6.56 -5.28
N LYS A 86 -10.02 -6.08 -6.26
CA LYS A 86 -10.03 -6.59 -7.65
C LYS A 86 -8.68 -6.43 -8.36
N HIS A 87 -7.93 -5.39 -8.02
CA HIS A 87 -6.70 -5.00 -8.71
C HIS A 87 -5.44 -5.19 -7.86
N MET A 88 -5.56 -5.81 -6.68
CA MET A 88 -4.44 -6.01 -5.76
C MET A 88 -4.48 -7.43 -5.20
N THR A 89 -3.33 -7.99 -4.84
CA THR A 89 -3.29 -9.21 -4.04
C THR A 89 -3.56 -8.85 -2.59
N ARG A 90 -3.96 -9.83 -1.75
CA ARG A 90 -4.08 -9.62 -0.30
C ARG A 90 -2.81 -9.00 0.30
N LYS A 91 -1.63 -9.47 -0.14
CA LYS A 91 -0.35 -8.92 0.29
C LYS A 91 -0.21 -7.45 -0.09
N SER A 92 -0.35 -7.10 -1.37
CA SER A 92 -0.16 -5.71 -1.81
C SER A 92 -1.23 -4.77 -1.24
N TRP A 93 -2.42 -5.27 -0.94
CA TRP A 93 -3.49 -4.54 -0.28
C TRP A 93 -3.12 -4.15 1.15
N ILE A 94 -2.73 -5.10 2.02
CA ILE A 94 -2.26 -4.79 3.39
C ILE A 94 -1.00 -3.92 3.34
N PHE A 95 -0.07 -4.23 2.43
CA PHE A 95 1.16 -3.47 2.27
C PHE A 95 0.87 -1.99 1.98
N LYS A 96 -0.13 -1.69 1.16
CA LYS A 96 -0.56 -0.34 0.85
C LYS A 96 -1.15 0.36 2.08
N ILE A 97 -2.05 -0.30 2.83
CA ILE A 97 -2.65 0.23 4.06
C ILE A 97 -1.55 0.63 5.04
N VAL A 98 -0.61 -0.28 5.33
CA VAL A 98 0.50 -0.01 6.27
C VAL A 98 1.39 1.15 5.80
N ARG A 99 1.65 1.25 4.48
CA ARG A 99 2.42 2.37 3.92
C ARG A 99 1.68 3.69 3.98
N ASP A 100 0.37 3.70 3.83
CA ASP A 100 -0.42 4.91 3.96
C ASP A 100 -0.36 5.43 5.40
N LEU A 101 -0.62 4.56 6.38
CA LEU A 101 -0.51 4.88 7.80
C LEU A 101 0.85 5.46 8.16
N LEU A 102 1.94 4.85 7.67
CA LEU A 102 3.30 5.22 8.09
C LEU A 102 3.97 6.32 7.25
N LEU A 103 3.50 6.62 6.03
CA LEU A 103 4.20 7.54 5.13
C LEU A 103 3.33 8.52 4.35
N TYR A 104 2.20 8.08 3.79
CA TYR A 104 1.51 8.85 2.73
C TYR A 104 0.17 9.43 3.14
N GLY A 105 -0.44 8.97 4.23
CA GLY A 105 -1.73 9.43 4.71
C GLY A 105 -1.68 10.14 6.04
N ASP A 106 -0.48 10.52 6.52
CA ASP A 106 -0.31 11.26 7.78
C ASP A 106 -0.98 10.55 8.97
N GLY A 107 -0.73 9.24 9.09
CA GLY A 107 -1.39 8.38 10.07
C GLY A 107 -2.72 7.78 9.59
N ASN A 108 -3.25 8.17 8.43
CA ASN A 108 -4.56 7.73 7.96
C ASN A 108 -4.48 6.81 6.74
N SER A 109 -5.41 5.87 6.62
CA SER A 109 -5.63 5.08 5.42
C SER A 109 -7.12 4.84 5.23
N VAL A 110 -7.65 5.15 4.05
CA VAL A 110 -9.09 5.02 3.74
C VAL A 110 -9.33 3.96 2.67
N LEU A 111 -10.30 3.07 2.92
CA LEU A 111 -10.79 2.12 1.93
C LEU A 111 -12.25 2.41 1.60
N HIS A 112 -12.56 2.37 0.32
CA HIS A 112 -13.94 2.42 -0.17
C HIS A 112 -14.49 1.01 -0.33
N VAL A 113 -15.70 0.81 0.21
CA VAL A 113 -16.41 -0.45 0.14
C VAL A 113 -17.37 -0.39 -1.05
N GLU A 114 -17.13 -1.20 -2.06
CA GLU A 114 -18.04 -1.37 -3.18
C GLU A 114 -18.89 -2.61 -2.92
N TYR A 115 -20.19 -2.51 -3.18
CA TYR A 115 -21.16 -3.58 -2.97
C TYR A 115 -21.68 -4.10 -4.32
N GLU A 116 -22.08 -5.37 -4.34
CA GLU A 116 -22.77 -5.96 -5.48
C GLU A 116 -24.25 -5.54 -5.47
N PRO A 117 -24.80 -4.89 -6.52
CA PRO A 117 -26.15 -4.30 -6.48
C PRO A 117 -27.28 -5.28 -6.18
N VAL A 118 -27.09 -6.57 -6.46
CA VAL A 118 -28.15 -7.59 -6.33
C VAL A 118 -28.08 -8.31 -4.99
N THR A 119 -26.89 -8.68 -4.52
CA THR A 119 -26.72 -9.50 -3.32
C THR A 119 -26.33 -8.70 -2.09
N ASP A 120 -26.04 -7.41 -2.24
CA ASP A 120 -25.55 -6.52 -1.18
C ASP A 120 -24.26 -7.02 -0.49
N TYR A 121 -23.53 -7.89 -1.17
CA TYR A 121 -22.25 -8.40 -0.68
C TYR A 121 -21.13 -7.47 -1.09
N ILE A 122 -20.13 -7.38 -0.23
CA ILE A 122 -18.90 -6.63 -0.52
C ILE A 122 -18.29 -7.20 -1.81
N SER A 123 -18.21 -6.37 -2.84
CA SER A 123 -17.62 -6.72 -4.12
C SER A 123 -16.13 -6.35 -4.14
N ASN A 124 -15.74 -5.21 -3.55
CA ASN A 124 -14.36 -4.71 -3.60
C ASN A 124 -14.04 -3.79 -2.40
N LEU A 125 -12.86 -3.96 -1.79
CA LEU A 125 -12.32 -3.07 -0.74
C LEU A 125 -11.15 -2.28 -1.33
N ARG A 126 -11.45 -1.15 -1.97
CA ARG A 126 -10.48 -0.38 -2.75
C ARG A 126 -9.78 0.68 -1.89
N PRO A 127 -8.44 0.62 -1.72
CA PRO A 127 -7.72 1.68 -1.04
C PRO A 127 -7.75 2.97 -1.84
N PHE A 128 -8.00 4.08 -1.16
CA PHE A 128 -7.86 5.40 -1.76
C PHE A 128 -6.38 5.82 -1.88
N PRO A 129 -6.03 6.57 -2.92
CA PRO A 129 -4.74 7.25 -2.97
C PRO A 129 -4.76 8.43 -2.00
N MET A 130 -4.09 8.30 -0.85
CA MET A 130 -4.16 9.29 0.23
C MET A 130 -3.77 10.72 -0.16
N ARG A 131 -3.00 10.92 -1.24
CA ARG A 131 -2.68 12.26 -1.76
C ARG A 131 -3.90 13.01 -2.33
N GLU A 132 -4.95 12.28 -2.69
CA GLU A 132 -6.19 12.83 -3.25
C GLU A 132 -7.33 12.84 -2.21
N VAL A 133 -7.05 12.41 -0.98
CA VAL A 133 -8.01 12.36 0.12
C VAL A 133 -7.77 13.54 1.04
N SER A 134 -8.84 14.19 1.46
CA SER A 134 -8.81 15.23 2.49
C SER A 134 -9.89 14.99 3.53
N PHE A 135 -9.62 15.44 4.76
CA PHE A 135 -10.55 15.31 5.88
C PHE A 135 -11.02 16.71 6.27
N GLN A 136 -12.32 16.87 6.46
CA GLN A 136 -12.93 18.12 6.91
C GLN A 136 -13.69 17.85 8.20
N THR A 137 -13.43 18.63 9.24
CA THR A 137 -14.18 18.52 10.51
C THR A 137 -15.55 19.15 10.36
N ASP A 138 -16.61 18.42 10.73
CA ASP A 138 -17.98 18.93 10.80
C ASP A 138 -18.49 18.79 12.23
N LYS A 139 -18.46 19.89 12.99
CA LYS A 139 -18.93 19.97 14.40
C LYS A 139 -18.39 18.84 15.29
N ASP A 140 -19.13 17.74 15.39
CA ASP A 140 -18.86 16.56 16.22
C ASP A 140 -18.37 15.33 15.41
N SER A 141 -18.23 15.47 14.10
CA SER A 141 -17.85 14.42 13.14
C SER A 141 -16.80 14.93 12.14
N TYR A 142 -16.51 14.11 11.12
CA TYR A 142 -15.66 14.49 9.99
C TYR A 142 -16.22 13.91 8.68
N VAL A 143 -15.92 14.59 7.58
CA VAL A 143 -16.24 14.17 6.22
C VAL A 143 -14.94 13.88 5.50
N ILE A 144 -14.93 12.81 4.71
CA ILE A 144 -13.81 12.43 3.85
C ILE A 144 -14.13 12.87 2.43
N SER A 145 -13.35 13.79 1.88
CA SER A 145 -13.51 14.24 0.50
C SER A 145 -12.48 13.56 -0.41
N PHE A 146 -12.97 12.94 -1.49
CA PHE A 146 -12.16 12.29 -2.51
C PHE A 146 -12.72 12.61 -3.90
N ARG A 147 -11.92 13.30 -4.73
CA ARG A 147 -12.28 13.69 -6.12
C ARG A 147 -13.59 14.49 -6.25
N GLY A 148 -13.93 15.29 -5.25
CA GLY A 148 -15.15 16.10 -5.23
C GLY A 148 -16.39 15.36 -4.72
N GLU A 149 -16.27 14.06 -4.44
CA GLU A 149 -17.29 13.30 -3.71
C GLU A 149 -16.97 13.34 -2.21
N GLU A 150 -18.01 13.43 -1.40
CA GLU A 150 -17.93 13.44 0.05
C GLU A 150 -18.45 12.11 0.60
N TYR A 151 -17.73 11.57 1.57
CA TYR A 151 -18.03 10.31 2.24
C TYR A 151 -18.13 10.54 3.73
N SER A 152 -19.18 9.98 4.32
CA SER A 152 -19.35 9.91 5.76
C SER A 152 -18.47 8.79 6.35
N PRO A 153 -18.09 8.86 7.64
CA PRO A 153 -17.24 7.87 8.28
C PRO A 153 -17.77 6.43 8.25
N ASP A 154 -19.09 6.26 8.11
CA ASP A 154 -19.80 4.97 8.03
C ASP A 154 -19.84 4.37 6.62
N GLU A 155 -19.52 5.15 5.58
CA GLU A 155 -19.50 4.70 4.18
C GLU A 155 -18.14 4.11 3.75
N VAL A 156 -17.13 4.27 4.59
CA VAL A 156 -15.74 3.87 4.31
C VAL A 156 -15.12 3.15 5.50
N VAL A 157 -14.04 2.41 5.24
CA VAL A 157 -13.20 1.87 6.32
C VAL A 157 -12.02 2.82 6.51
N HIS A 158 -11.98 3.49 7.65
CA HIS A 158 -10.91 4.40 8.04
C HIS A 158 -9.97 3.74 9.05
N PHE A 159 -8.69 3.63 8.71
CA PHE A 159 -7.61 3.19 9.60
C PHE A 159 -6.81 4.41 10.07
N VAL A 160 -6.46 4.42 11.35
CA VAL A 160 -5.71 5.45 12.08
C VAL A 160 -4.56 4.85 12.89
#